data_AF-A0A5C7J666-F1
#
_entry.id   AF-A0A5C7J666-F1
#
_cell.length_a   1.000
_cell.length_b   1.000
_cell.length_c   1.000
_cell.angle_alpha   90.00
_cell.angle_beta   90.00
_cell.angle_gamma   90.00
#
_symmetry.space_group_name_H-M   'P 1'
#
loop_
_entity.id
_entity.type
_entity.pdbx_description
1 polymer ?
#
loop_
_entity_poly.entity_id
_entity_poly.type
_entity_poly.pdbx_seq_one_letter_code
_entity_poly.pdbx_strand_id
1 'polypeptide(L)'
;MNILQQSSKAQDRALGTWYVQIQSGAVKLPRFQRFEAWDRGRIASFLNTIINNLPVGVTLALEVAGQEKFESRYIASSDPVTPGTVTQHLLDGQQRLTAFWRSMHNNYEWETFFVYLPQFDRGESKSGSEVEIRCIPRWVNKHQLRMPRWAEEPAQCLKRGLLPVNLLRPGDI
;
A
#
# COMPACT_ATOMS: atom_id res chain seq x y z
N MET A 1 -22.23 -18.99 26.98
CA MET A 1 -21.11 -18.08 26.63
C MET A 1 -20.02 -18.33 27.66
N ASN A 2 -18.89 -18.92 27.28
CA ASN A 2 -17.86 -19.34 28.22
C ASN A 2 -17.00 -18.11 28.60
N ILE A 3 -17.04 -17.69 29.87
CA ILE A 3 -16.35 -16.49 30.38
C ILE A 3 -14.82 -16.61 30.27
N LEU A 4 -14.31 -17.84 30.06
CA LEU A 4 -12.88 -18.15 29.93
C LEU A 4 -12.35 -18.06 28.48
N GLN A 5 -13.21 -17.81 27.48
CA GLN A 5 -12.76 -17.70 26.10
C GLN A 5 -12.25 -16.28 25.84
N GLN A 6 -10.92 -16.14 25.73
CA GLN A 6 -10.25 -14.87 25.48
C GLN A 6 -10.79 -14.23 24.19
N SER A 7 -11.46 -13.09 24.33
CA SER A 7 -12.16 -12.39 23.24
C SER A 7 -11.22 -11.64 22.30
N SER A 8 -10.03 -11.30 22.76
CA SER A 8 -9.02 -10.54 22.01
C SER A 8 -7.69 -11.28 21.99
N LYS A 9 -7.04 -11.32 20.82
CA LYS A 9 -5.70 -11.90 20.61
C LYS A 9 -4.81 -10.91 19.88
N ALA A 10 -3.55 -10.83 20.28
CA ALA A 10 -2.52 -10.08 19.58
C ALA A 10 -1.58 -11.06 18.87
N GLN A 11 -1.24 -10.77 17.61
CA GLN A 11 -0.41 -11.63 16.77
C GLN A 11 0.47 -10.77 15.86
N ASP A 12 1.74 -11.14 15.72
CA ASP A 12 2.61 -10.54 14.72
C ASP A 12 2.24 -11.07 13.33
N ARG A 13 2.13 -10.18 12.35
CA ARG A 13 1.84 -10.53 10.95
C ARG A 13 2.68 -9.68 10.02
N ALA A 14 3.39 -10.34 9.10
CA ALA A 14 4.14 -9.64 8.06
C ALA A 14 3.19 -8.93 7.08
N LEU A 15 3.66 -7.83 6.49
CA LEU A 15 2.90 -7.11 5.44
C LEU A 15 2.61 -8.00 4.22
N GLY A 16 3.50 -8.93 3.89
CA GLY A 16 3.26 -9.92 2.82
C GLY A 16 2.07 -10.83 3.12
N THR A 17 1.82 -11.19 4.38
CA THR A 17 0.63 -11.96 4.76
C THR A 17 -0.64 -11.14 4.55
N TRP A 18 -0.63 -9.86 4.96
CA TRP A 18 -1.74 -8.95 4.68
C TRP A 18 -1.98 -8.78 3.18
N TYR A 19 -0.92 -8.65 2.39
CA TYR A 19 -0.99 -8.55 0.94
C TYR A 19 -1.79 -9.70 0.32
N VAL A 20 -1.42 -10.94 0.62
CA VAL A 20 -2.09 -12.15 0.09
C VAL A 20 -3.56 -12.23 0.54
N GLN A 21 -3.85 -11.87 1.78
CA GLN A 21 -5.22 -11.86 2.31
C GLN A 21 -6.09 -10.78 1.65
N ILE A 22 -5.51 -9.62 1.33
CA ILE A 22 -6.20 -8.57 0.56
C ILE A 22 -6.41 -9.04 -0.89
N GLN A 23 -5.37 -9.60 -1.52
CA GLN A 23 -5.42 -10.07 -2.90
C GLN A 23 -6.46 -11.17 -3.13
N SER A 24 -6.64 -12.07 -2.17
CA SER A 24 -7.66 -13.12 -2.22
C SER A 24 -9.08 -12.63 -1.89
N GLY A 25 -9.23 -11.39 -1.43
CA GLY A 25 -10.51 -10.86 -0.94
C GLY A 25 -10.91 -11.36 0.45
N ALA A 26 -10.01 -12.06 1.17
CA ALA A 26 -10.27 -12.60 2.49
C ALA A 26 -10.41 -11.51 3.57
N VAL A 27 -9.77 -10.35 3.37
CA VAL A 27 -9.89 -9.16 4.23
C VAL A 27 -10.79 -8.12 3.57
N LYS A 28 -11.85 -7.71 4.29
CA LYS A 28 -12.75 -6.63 3.86
C LYS A 28 -12.89 -5.54 4.92
N LEU A 29 -13.40 -4.40 4.48
CA LEU A 29 -13.70 -3.22 5.29
C LEU A 29 -15.22 -3.17 5.57
N PRO A 30 -15.67 -3.21 6.83
CA PRO A 30 -17.07 -2.94 7.15
C PRO A 30 -17.52 -1.57 6.60
N ARG A 31 -18.79 -1.44 6.19
CA ARG A 31 -19.31 -0.22 5.53
C ARG A 31 -19.18 1.06 6.37
N PHE A 32 -19.15 0.95 7.70
CA PHE A 32 -18.94 2.09 8.60
C PHE A 32 -17.50 2.63 8.60
N GLN A 33 -16.56 1.94 7.95
CA GLN A 33 -15.19 2.44 7.76
C GLN A 33 -15.16 3.54 6.69
N ARG A 34 -14.53 4.67 7.05
CA ARG A 34 -14.41 5.85 6.17
C ARG A 34 -13.65 5.54 4.88
N PHE A 35 -13.75 6.40 3.87
CA PHE A 35 -12.90 6.30 2.68
C PHE A 35 -11.43 6.59 2.99
N GLU A 36 -10.56 6.32 2.01
CA GLU A 36 -9.16 6.70 2.08
C GLU A 36 -9.04 8.22 2.32
N ALA A 37 -8.17 8.60 3.24
CA ALA A 37 -8.03 9.97 3.73
C ALA A 37 -6.57 10.37 4.01
N TRP A 38 -5.61 9.49 3.71
CA TRP A 38 -4.19 9.83 3.79
C TRP A 38 -3.76 10.66 2.58
N ASP A 39 -3.06 11.76 2.84
CA ASP A 39 -2.39 12.53 1.81
C ASP A 39 -1.08 11.85 1.37
N ARG A 40 -0.51 12.33 0.26
CA ARG A 40 0.74 11.82 -0.31
C ARG A 40 1.93 11.86 0.66
N GLY A 41 1.97 12.80 1.61
CA GLY A 41 3.03 12.93 2.59
C GLY A 41 2.96 11.82 3.64
N ARG A 42 1.75 11.53 4.15
CA ARG A 42 1.51 10.40 5.06
C ARG A 42 1.81 9.06 4.39
N ILE A 43 1.42 8.89 3.13
CA ILE A 43 1.74 7.68 2.35
C ILE A 43 3.26 7.54 2.21
N ALA A 44 3.97 8.60 1.78
CA ALA A 44 5.42 8.56 1.64
C ALA A 44 6.14 8.26 2.97
N SER A 45 5.70 8.88 4.07
CA SER A 45 6.24 8.62 5.42
C SER A 45 6.05 7.16 5.86
N PHE A 46 4.86 6.61 5.63
CA PHE A 46 4.58 5.20 5.91
C PHE A 46 5.43 4.25 5.06
N LEU A 47 5.57 4.52 3.76
CA LEU A 47 6.43 3.73 2.89
C LEU A 47 7.90 3.85 3.32
N ASN A 48 8.35 5.03 3.78
CA ASN A 48 9.68 5.22 4.36
C ASN A 48 9.89 4.33 5.59
N THR A 49 8.89 4.20 6.47
CA THR A 49 8.94 3.25 7.60
C THR A 49 9.17 1.81 7.10
N ILE A 50 8.50 1.41 6.01
CA ILE A 50 8.64 0.07 5.43
C ILE A 50 10.05 -0.18 4.89
N ILE A 51 10.57 0.70 4.02
CA ILE A 51 11.88 0.48 3.38
C ILE A 51 13.04 0.55 4.37
N ASN A 52 12.86 1.21 5.51
CA ASN A 52 13.82 1.24 6.61
C ASN A 52 13.64 0.08 7.60
N ASN A 53 12.75 -0.87 7.31
CA ASN A 53 12.46 -2.04 8.15
C ASN A 53 12.08 -1.68 9.60
N LEU A 54 11.29 -0.61 9.75
CA LEU A 54 10.81 -0.14 11.05
C LEU A 54 9.38 -0.66 11.33
N PRO A 55 8.96 -0.74 12.61
CA PRO A 55 7.60 -1.13 12.96
C PRO A 55 6.53 -0.22 12.33
N VAL A 56 5.64 -0.80 11.53
CA VAL A 56 4.56 -0.08 10.82
C VAL A 56 3.29 0.12 11.66
N GLY A 57 3.28 -0.39 12.90
CA GLY A 57 2.21 -0.29 13.88
C GLY A 57 1.28 -1.51 13.92
N VAL A 58 0.11 -1.34 14.55
CA VAL A 58 -0.87 -2.41 14.85
C VAL A 58 -2.14 -2.29 14.02
N THR A 59 -2.86 -3.37 13.76
CA THR A 59 -4.18 -3.33 13.09
C THR A 59 -5.19 -4.12 13.89
N LEU A 60 -6.43 -3.63 14.00
CA LEU A 60 -7.51 -4.38 14.62
C LEU A 60 -8.31 -5.10 13.53
N ALA A 61 -8.44 -6.42 13.65
CA ALA A 61 -9.23 -7.24 12.74
C ALA A 61 -10.20 -8.13 13.51
N LEU A 62 -11.43 -8.23 13.02
CA LEU A 62 -12.45 -9.15 13.51
C LEU A 62 -12.44 -10.40 12.63
N GLU A 63 -12.23 -11.57 13.25
CA GLU A 63 -12.38 -12.84 12.55
C GLU A 63 -13.84 -13.09 12.17
N VAL A 64 -14.06 -13.47 10.93
CA VAL A 64 -15.34 -13.84 10.35
C VAL A 64 -15.34 -15.35 10.15
N ALA A 65 -16.26 -16.04 10.84
CA ALA A 65 -16.49 -17.46 10.67
C ALA A 65 -17.87 -17.67 10.04
N GLY A 66 -17.90 -18.05 8.78
CA GLY A 66 -19.14 -18.23 8.02
C GLY A 66 -19.68 -16.92 7.44
N GLN A 67 -20.92 -16.58 7.76
CA GLN A 67 -21.60 -15.41 7.17
C GLN A 67 -21.04 -14.09 7.75
N GLU A 68 -20.79 -13.12 6.87
CA GLU A 68 -20.39 -11.77 7.27
C GLU A 68 -21.50 -11.10 8.11
N LYS A 69 -21.14 -10.58 9.29
CA LYS A 69 -22.08 -9.87 10.18
C LYS A 69 -22.34 -8.43 9.77
N PHE A 70 -21.42 -7.85 9.00
CA PHE A 70 -21.49 -6.48 8.52
C PHE A 70 -21.46 -6.48 7.00
N GLU A 71 -22.24 -5.60 6.41
CA GLU A 71 -22.03 -5.23 5.01
C GLU A 71 -20.62 -4.65 4.88
N SER A 72 -19.89 -5.09 3.86
CA SER A 72 -18.46 -4.80 3.73
C SER A 72 -18.08 -4.57 2.28
N ARG A 73 -16.92 -3.93 2.08
CA ARG A 73 -16.31 -3.64 0.78
C ARG A 73 -14.84 -4.04 0.79
N TYR A 74 -14.26 -4.24 -0.39
CA TYR A 74 -12.82 -4.50 -0.49
C TYR A 74 -12.01 -3.25 -0.14
N ILE A 75 -10.71 -3.44 0.11
CA ILE A 75 -9.77 -2.33 0.15
C ILE A 75 -9.78 -1.65 -1.22
N ALA A 76 -9.59 -0.32 -1.25
CA ALA A 76 -9.67 0.43 -2.49
C ALA A 76 -8.78 -0.20 -3.56
N SER A 77 -9.32 -0.45 -4.76
CA SER A 77 -8.65 -1.09 -5.91
C SER A 77 -8.19 -2.54 -5.71
N SER A 78 -8.78 -3.28 -4.76
CA SER A 78 -8.41 -4.67 -4.46
C SER A 78 -9.49 -5.70 -4.77
N ASP A 79 -10.57 -5.31 -5.44
CA ASP A 79 -11.67 -6.19 -5.83
C ASP A 79 -11.13 -7.38 -6.67
N PRO A 80 -11.18 -8.62 -6.15
CA PRO A 80 -10.67 -9.77 -6.87
C PRO A 80 -11.64 -10.21 -7.96
N VAL A 81 -11.10 -10.73 -9.07
CA VAL A 81 -11.91 -11.32 -10.17
C VAL A 81 -12.76 -12.49 -9.65
N THR A 82 -12.19 -13.30 -8.76
CA THR A 82 -12.89 -14.38 -8.08
C THR A 82 -12.73 -14.21 -6.57
N PRO A 83 -13.78 -13.74 -5.88
CA PRO A 83 -13.76 -13.57 -4.43
C PRO A 83 -13.49 -14.86 -3.67
N GLY A 84 -12.48 -14.85 -2.79
CA GLY A 84 -12.30 -15.88 -1.78
C GLY A 84 -13.29 -15.73 -0.62
N THR A 85 -13.24 -16.67 0.32
CA THR A 85 -14.01 -16.58 1.56
C THR A 85 -13.52 -15.43 2.42
N VAL A 86 -14.44 -14.58 2.89
CA VAL A 86 -14.11 -13.50 3.83
C VAL A 86 -13.82 -14.10 5.19
N THR A 87 -12.59 -13.95 5.66
CA THR A 87 -12.14 -14.45 6.96
C THR A 87 -11.93 -13.34 7.97
N GLN A 88 -11.80 -12.09 7.52
CA GLN A 88 -11.51 -10.96 8.39
C GLN A 88 -12.18 -9.65 7.96
N HIS A 89 -12.68 -8.91 8.95
CA HIS A 89 -13.09 -7.52 8.83
C HIS A 89 -12.08 -6.61 9.50
N LEU A 90 -11.50 -5.68 8.76
CA LEU A 90 -10.54 -4.72 9.29
C LEU A 90 -11.28 -3.59 10.00
N LEU A 91 -11.07 -3.48 11.31
CA LEU A 91 -11.70 -2.49 12.19
C LEU A 91 -10.81 -1.27 12.42
N ASP A 92 -9.49 -1.42 12.31
CA ASP A 92 -8.51 -0.33 12.31
C ASP A 92 -7.30 -0.69 11.43
N GLY A 93 -6.54 0.32 11.00
CA GLY A 93 -5.37 0.13 10.13
C GLY A 93 -5.71 0.20 8.63
N GLN A 94 -6.96 0.53 8.29
CA GLN A 94 -7.42 0.66 6.92
C GLN A 94 -6.52 1.55 6.07
N GLN A 95 -6.15 2.73 6.55
CA GLN A 95 -5.39 3.70 5.78
C GLN A 95 -3.99 3.17 5.42
N ARG A 96 -3.34 2.47 6.36
CA ARG A 96 -2.03 1.83 6.15
C ARG A 96 -2.10 0.72 5.11
N LEU A 97 -3.06 -0.21 5.27
CA LEU A 97 -3.19 -1.32 4.32
C LEU A 97 -3.66 -0.85 2.94
N THR A 98 -4.46 0.21 2.87
CA THR A 98 -4.85 0.84 1.59
C THR A 98 -3.65 1.50 0.92
N ALA A 99 -2.89 2.31 1.66
CA ALA A 99 -1.69 2.96 1.16
C ALA A 99 -0.64 1.94 0.67
N PHE A 100 -0.44 0.88 1.43
CA PHE A 100 0.43 -0.24 1.05
C PHE A 100 -0.04 -0.89 -0.26
N TRP A 101 -1.30 -1.32 -0.31
CA TRP A 101 -1.88 -1.98 -1.48
C TRP A 101 -1.76 -1.11 -2.74
N ARG A 102 -2.24 0.13 -2.69
CA ARG A 102 -2.26 1.04 -3.84
C ARG A 102 -0.87 1.39 -4.33
N SER A 103 0.10 1.53 -3.43
CA SER A 103 1.50 1.79 -3.77
C SER A 103 2.15 0.61 -4.49
N MET A 104 1.90 -0.63 -4.04
CA MET A 104 2.41 -1.85 -4.70
C MET A 104 1.77 -2.11 -6.08
N HIS A 105 0.68 -1.42 -6.40
CA HIS A 105 0.00 -1.49 -7.69
C HIS A 105 0.18 -0.24 -8.54
N ASN A 106 0.88 0.79 -8.03
CA ASN A 106 1.06 2.09 -8.69
C ASN A 106 -0.25 2.66 -9.28
N ASN A 107 -1.33 2.62 -8.51
CA ASN A 107 -2.67 2.96 -8.97
C ASN A 107 -3.24 4.25 -8.33
N TYR A 108 -2.36 5.11 -7.84
CA TYR A 108 -2.68 6.51 -7.57
C TYR A 108 -2.72 7.29 -8.87
N GLU A 109 -3.74 8.15 -9.02
CA GLU A 109 -3.94 8.93 -10.22
C GLU A 109 -2.90 10.06 -10.32
N TRP A 110 -2.77 10.84 -9.24
CA TRP A 110 -2.03 12.10 -9.17
C TRP A 110 -0.62 11.97 -8.58
N GLU A 111 -0.19 10.75 -8.26
CA GLU A 111 1.10 10.50 -7.63
C GLU A 111 1.72 9.20 -8.13
N THR A 112 3.05 9.15 -8.11
CA THR A 112 3.81 7.90 -8.25
C THR A 112 4.90 7.89 -7.19
N PHE A 113 4.99 6.80 -6.45
CA PHE A 113 5.97 6.62 -5.39
C PHE A 113 7.17 5.81 -5.91
N PHE A 114 8.37 6.29 -5.60
CA PHE A 114 9.63 5.66 -5.96
C PHE A 114 10.48 5.46 -4.71
N VAL A 115 11.26 4.39 -4.68
CA VAL A 115 12.44 4.28 -3.81
C VAL A 115 13.58 5.00 -4.51
N TYR A 116 14.11 6.05 -3.89
CA TYR A 116 15.33 6.71 -4.31
C TYR A 116 16.54 5.95 -3.78
N LEU A 117 17.47 5.64 -4.69
CA LEU A 117 18.68 4.89 -4.48
C LEU A 117 19.86 5.76 -4.93
N PRO A 118 20.55 6.47 -4.00
CA PRO A 118 21.61 7.42 -4.32
C PRO A 118 22.73 6.84 -5.19
N GLN A 119 23.02 5.54 -5.06
CA GLN A 119 24.05 4.84 -5.83
C GLN A 119 23.76 4.74 -7.32
N PHE A 120 22.49 4.88 -7.73
CA PHE A 120 22.08 4.84 -9.13
C PHE A 120 21.81 6.25 -9.71
N ASP A 121 21.81 7.29 -8.88
CA ASP A 121 21.57 8.66 -9.35
C ASP A 121 22.78 9.19 -10.14
N ARG A 122 22.55 9.42 -11.43
CA ARG A 122 23.52 9.99 -12.39
C ARG A 122 23.20 11.45 -12.72
N GLY A 123 22.34 12.10 -11.94
CA GLY A 123 22.04 13.52 -12.05
C GLY A 123 23.21 14.41 -11.63
N GLU A 124 23.26 15.64 -12.16
CA GLU A 124 24.31 16.61 -11.85
C GLU A 124 24.21 17.17 -10.42
N SER A 125 23.02 17.17 -9.83
CA SER A 125 22.76 17.49 -8.43
C SER A 125 22.22 16.26 -7.71
N LYS A 126 23.04 15.61 -6.86
CA LYS A 126 22.55 14.54 -5.99
C LYS A 126 21.48 15.11 -5.07
N SER A 127 20.24 14.65 -5.24
CA SER A 127 19.09 15.16 -4.49
C SER A 127 18.99 14.59 -3.06
N GLY A 128 20.02 13.91 -2.56
CA GLY A 128 20.08 13.31 -1.23
C GLY A 128 21.14 12.21 -1.16
N SER A 129 21.62 11.91 0.05
CA SER A 129 22.62 10.86 0.34
C SER A 129 22.02 9.56 0.89
N GLU A 130 20.72 9.55 1.21
CA GLU A 130 20.06 8.43 1.87
C GLU A 130 18.98 7.79 0.98
N VAL A 131 18.69 6.52 1.25
CA VAL A 131 17.59 5.81 0.62
C VAL A 131 16.27 6.30 1.21
N GLU A 132 15.36 6.76 0.36
CA GLU A 132 14.10 7.36 0.79
C GLU A 132 12.98 7.11 -0.22
N ILE A 133 11.73 7.28 0.22
CA ILE A 133 10.57 7.33 -0.65
C ILE A 133 10.41 8.73 -1.22
N ARG A 134 10.39 8.83 -2.55
CA ARG A 134 10.05 10.05 -3.28
C ARG A 134 8.67 9.94 -3.90
N CYS A 135 7.81 10.89 -3.56
CA CYS A 135 6.53 11.08 -4.21
C CYS A 135 6.69 12.06 -5.37
N ILE A 136 6.37 11.60 -6.58
CA ILE A 136 6.38 12.42 -7.79
C ILE A 136 4.93 12.76 -8.16
N PRO A 137 4.52 14.05 -8.07
CA PRO A 137 3.21 14.47 -8.54
C PRO A 137 3.04 14.18 -10.03
N ARG A 138 1.83 13.76 -10.39
CA ARG A 138 1.42 13.41 -11.74
C ARG A 138 0.29 14.34 -12.18
N TRP A 139 0.32 14.75 -13.44
CA TRP A 139 -0.76 15.55 -14.03
C TRP A 139 -0.94 15.21 -15.50
N VAL A 140 -2.11 15.49 -16.04
CA VAL A 140 -2.41 15.36 -17.47
C VAL A 140 -2.18 16.72 -18.13
N ASN A 141 -1.34 16.79 -19.16
CA ASN A 141 -1.12 18.02 -19.91
C ASN A 141 -2.19 18.24 -20.99
N LYS A 142 -2.12 19.37 -21.70
CA LYS A 142 -3.02 19.70 -22.83
C LYS A 142 -3.07 18.67 -23.97
N HIS A 143 -2.08 17.79 -24.05
CA HIS A 143 -1.98 16.71 -25.05
C HIS A 143 -2.48 15.36 -24.51
N GLN A 144 -3.19 15.33 -23.38
CA GLN A 144 -3.67 14.11 -22.72
C GLN A 144 -2.55 13.15 -22.30
N LEU A 145 -1.34 13.66 -22.09
CA LEU A 145 -0.20 12.87 -21.63
C LEU A 145 -0.01 13.04 -20.13
N ARG A 146 0.23 11.92 -19.44
CA ARG A 146 0.59 11.89 -18.02
C ARG A 146 2.04 12.33 -17.83
N MET A 147 2.24 13.29 -16.95
CA MET A 147 3.50 14.02 -16.75
C MET A 147 4.05 13.84 -15.33
N PRO A 148 5.37 14.01 -15.12
CA PRO A 148 6.37 14.12 -16.17
C PRO A 148 6.58 12.79 -16.91
N ARG A 149 6.80 12.84 -18.24
CA ARG A 149 6.94 11.64 -19.09
C ARG A 149 8.01 10.68 -18.60
N TRP A 150 9.13 11.23 -18.11
CA TRP A 150 10.25 10.44 -17.63
C TRP A 150 9.87 9.45 -16.53
N ALA A 151 8.81 9.68 -15.74
CA ALA A 151 8.43 8.76 -14.67
C ALA A 151 7.72 7.49 -15.17
N GLU A 152 7.43 7.41 -16.47
CA GLU A 152 6.94 6.21 -17.16
C GLU A 152 8.03 5.53 -17.99
N GLU A 153 9.25 6.07 -17.98
CA GLU A 153 10.38 5.56 -18.76
C GLU A 153 11.41 4.92 -17.81
N PRO A 154 11.50 3.57 -17.72
CA PRO A 154 12.35 2.89 -16.74
C PRO A 154 13.82 3.35 -16.77
N ALA A 155 14.37 3.55 -17.96
CA ALA A 155 15.75 4.05 -18.13
C ALA A 155 15.94 5.46 -17.55
N GLN A 156 14.94 6.34 -17.69
CA GLN A 156 14.98 7.69 -17.14
C GLN A 156 14.78 7.72 -15.63
N CYS A 157 13.93 6.84 -15.09
CA CYS A 157 13.78 6.63 -13.66
C CYS A 157 15.10 6.17 -13.04
N LEU A 158 15.71 5.12 -13.59
CA LEU A 158 16.98 4.59 -13.09
C LEU A 158 18.11 5.62 -13.18
N LYS A 159 18.19 6.41 -14.25
CA LYS A 159 19.18 7.50 -14.37
C LYS A 159 19.09 8.52 -13.23
N ARG A 160 17.90 8.68 -12.62
CA ARG A 160 17.62 9.56 -11.47
C ARG A 160 17.71 8.84 -10.13
N GLY A 161 18.18 7.59 -10.13
CA GLY A 161 18.18 6.72 -8.95
C GLY A 161 16.78 6.33 -8.46
N LEU A 162 15.74 6.43 -9.30
CA LEU A 162 14.36 6.17 -8.89
C LEU A 162 13.92 4.77 -9.32
N LEU A 163 13.54 3.94 -8.35
CA LEU A 163 12.95 2.63 -8.55
C LEU A 163 11.45 2.67 -8.22
N PRO A 164 10.53 2.39 -9.16
CA PRO A 164 9.10 2.37 -8.87
C PRO A 164 8.73 1.39 -7.75
N VAL A 165 7.93 1.83 -6.76
CA VAL A 165 7.57 0.99 -5.60
C VAL A 165 6.81 -0.27 -6.00
N ASN A 166 6.06 -0.26 -7.11
CA ASN A 166 5.32 -1.44 -7.58
C ASN A 166 6.20 -2.60 -8.05
N LEU A 167 7.53 -2.40 -8.20
CA LEU A 167 8.48 -3.49 -8.43
C LEU A 167 8.82 -4.27 -7.15
N LEU A 168 8.36 -3.80 -5.99
CA LEU A 168 8.60 -4.41 -4.67
C LEU A 168 7.36 -5.16 -4.15
N ARG A 169 6.46 -5.54 -5.06
CA ARG A 169 5.23 -6.25 -4.71
C ARG A 169 5.56 -7.61 -4.05
N PRO A 170 4.95 -7.93 -2.90
CA PRO A 170 5.10 -9.24 -2.30
C PRO A 170 4.62 -10.35 -3.24
N GLY A 171 5.46 -11.36 -3.50
CA GLY A 171 5.15 -12.49 -4.37
C GLY A 171 5.73 -12.44 -5.79
N ASP A 172 6.33 -11.31 -6.19
CA ASP A 172 7.07 -11.19 -7.46
C ASP A 172 8.54 -11.66 -7.36
N ILE A 173 8.99 -12.09 -6.17
CA ILE A 173 10.34 -12.62 -5.88
C ILE A 173 10.23 -14.07 -5.42
#